data_AF-A0A0F9LH19-F1
#
_entry.id   AF-A0A0F9LH19-F1
#
_cell.length_a   1.000
_cell.length_b   1.000
_cell.length_c   1.000
_cell.angle_alpha   90.00
_cell.angle_beta   90.00
_cell.angle_gamma   90.00
#
_symmetry.space_group_name_H-M   'P 1'
#
loop_
_entity.id
_entity.type
_entity.pdbx_description
1 polymer ?
#
loop_
_entity_poly.entity_id
_entity_poly.type
_entity_poly.pdbx_seq_one_letter_code
_entity_poly.pdbx_strand_id
1 'polypeptide(L)'
;MVDATVVYESTKNRNGNGRLRLTLVGAGDAEALKRGGVGSLRRRRLMRIALEAYDQGCPIGYKDLSSLLSSSVSTLKRDVAMIEKQGEVVPLRGRLKGLDL
;
A
#
# COMPACT_ATOMS: atom_id res chain seq x y z
N MET A 1 -12.56 -6.40 -16.37
CA MET A 1 -12.52 -6.31 -14.89
C MET A 1 -12.44 -4.83 -14.56
N VAL A 2 -13.31 -4.32 -13.69
CA VAL A 2 -13.38 -2.89 -13.36
C VAL A 2 -12.44 -2.62 -12.19
N ASP A 3 -11.62 -1.57 -12.27
CA ASP A 3 -10.78 -1.16 -11.15
C ASP A 3 -11.65 -0.47 -10.09
N ALA A 4 -11.51 -0.87 -8.82
CA ALA A 4 -12.15 -0.19 -7.71
C ALA A 4 -11.20 0.87 -7.17
N THR A 5 -11.45 2.13 -7.52
CA THR A 5 -10.70 3.27 -7.01
C THR A 5 -11.49 3.95 -5.91
N VAL A 6 -10.81 4.32 -4.83
CA VAL A 6 -11.36 5.11 -3.74
C VAL A 6 -10.63 6.44 -3.63
N VAL A 7 -11.35 7.43 -3.15
CA VAL A 7 -10.74 8.64 -2.61
C VAL A 7 -10.55 8.41 -1.11
N TYR A 8 -9.31 8.48 -0.65
CA TYR A 8 -8.93 8.35 0.75
C TYR A 8 -8.50 9.71 1.31
N GLU A 9 -9.15 10.14 2.39
CA GLU A 9 -8.77 11.36 3.10
C GLU A 9 -7.98 10.98 4.36
N SER A 10 -6.72 11.40 4.42
CA SER A 10 -5.92 11.19 5.63
C SER A 10 -6.15 12.31 6.64
N THR A 11 -6.64 11.95 7.82
CA THR A 11 -6.85 12.88 8.94
C THR A 11 -5.53 13.31 9.64
N LYS A 12 -4.37 12.78 9.22
CA LYS A 12 -3.07 12.98 9.91
C LYS A 12 -1.92 13.31 8.96
N ASN A 13 -2.13 14.29 8.07
CA ASN A 13 -1.01 14.99 7.46
C ASN A 13 -0.58 16.15 8.38
N ARG A 14 0.73 16.30 8.63
CA ARG A 14 1.30 17.46 9.36
C ARG A 14 1.01 18.80 8.63
N ASN A 15 0.64 18.76 7.35
CA ASN A 15 0.39 19.92 6.49
C ASN A 15 -1.09 20.06 6.02
N GLY A 16 -2.07 19.37 6.64
CA GLY A 16 -3.49 19.47 6.28
C GLY A 16 -4.01 18.31 5.40
N ASN A 17 -5.30 18.00 5.52
CA ASN A 17 -6.00 16.85 4.89
C ASN A 17 -5.50 16.56 3.46
N GLY A 18 -4.69 15.51 3.31
CA GLY A 18 -4.26 15.02 2.01
C GLY A 18 -5.33 14.10 1.42
N ARG A 19 -5.82 14.43 0.23
CA ARG A 19 -6.75 13.60 -0.54
C ARG A 19 -5.96 12.73 -1.50
N LEU A 20 -6.06 11.42 -1.33
CA LEU A 20 -5.40 10.41 -2.16
C LEU A 20 -6.42 9.71 -3.05
N ARG A 21 -6.10 9.50 -4.32
CA ARG A 21 -6.82 8.59 -5.21
C ARG A 21 -6.07 7.25 -5.23
N LEU A 22 -6.69 6.20 -4.70
CA LEU A 22 -6.05 4.89 -4.54
C LEU A 22 -6.85 3.79 -5.23
N THR A 23 -6.18 2.87 -5.91
CA THR A 23 -6.79 1.70 -6.55
C THR A 23 -6.72 0.49 -5.62
N LEU A 24 -7.84 0.15 -4.99
CA LEU A 24 -7.94 -0.98 -4.05
C LEU A 24 -8.06 -2.33 -4.74
N VAL A 25 -8.73 -2.35 -5.89
CA VAL A 25 -8.86 -3.53 -6.75
C VAL A 25 -8.41 -3.13 -8.12
N GLY A 26 -7.54 -3.92 -8.74
CA GLY A 26 -7.23 -3.66 -10.14
C GLY A 26 -6.51 -4.79 -10.85
N ALA A 27 -6.02 -4.47 -12.04
CA ALA A 27 -5.46 -5.45 -12.95
C ALA A 27 -4.42 -6.38 -12.28
N GLY A 28 -4.56 -7.68 -12.53
CA GLY A 28 -3.68 -8.72 -12.00
C GLY A 28 -4.00 -9.21 -10.58
N ASP A 29 -4.98 -8.63 -9.88
CA ASP A 29 -5.40 -9.13 -8.56
C ASP A 29 -5.92 -10.57 -8.61
N ALA A 30 -6.75 -10.89 -9.61
CA ALA A 30 -7.28 -12.24 -9.77
C ALA A 30 -6.16 -13.26 -10.00
N GLU A 31 -5.15 -12.92 -10.79
CA GLU A 31 -4.00 -13.79 -11.04
C GLU A 31 -3.10 -13.92 -9.82
N ALA A 32 -2.87 -12.82 -9.08
CA ALA A 32 -2.12 -12.85 -7.82
C ALA A 32 -2.81 -13.74 -6.77
N LEU A 33 -4.15 -13.65 -6.68
CA LEU A 33 -4.96 -14.49 -5.81
C LEU A 33 -4.89 -15.96 -6.22
N LYS A 34 -5.06 -16.28 -7.52
CA LYS A 34 -4.96 -17.65 -8.02
C LYS A 34 -3.59 -18.29 -7.76
N ARG A 35 -2.51 -17.55 -7.99
CA ARG A 35 -1.14 -18.09 -7.92
C ARG A 35 -0.58 -18.20 -6.51
N GLY A 36 -0.97 -17.32 -5.60
CA GLY A 36 -0.35 -17.23 -4.27
C GLY A 36 -1.30 -16.88 -3.13
N GLY A 37 -2.61 -17.07 -3.36
CA GLY A 37 -3.65 -16.86 -2.35
C GLY A 37 -3.76 -15.42 -1.86
N VAL A 38 -4.42 -15.26 -0.72
CA VAL A 38 -4.72 -13.96 -0.10
C VAL A 38 -3.45 -13.18 0.25
N GLY A 39 -2.36 -13.86 0.62
CA GLY A 39 -1.08 -13.20 0.92
C GLY A 39 -0.45 -12.53 -0.30
N SER A 40 -0.44 -13.22 -1.44
CA SER A 40 0.05 -12.66 -2.71
C SER A 40 -0.80 -11.47 -3.17
N LEU A 41 -2.14 -11.62 -3.12
CA LEU A 41 -3.07 -10.53 -3.41
C LEU A 41 -2.80 -9.30 -2.53
N ARG A 42 -2.65 -9.50 -1.22
CA ARG A 42 -2.44 -8.40 -0.28
C ARG A 42 -1.11 -7.68 -0.51
N ARG A 43 -0.01 -8.40 -0.75
CA ARG A 43 1.29 -7.79 -1.09
C ARG A 43 1.21 -6.95 -2.37
N ARG A 44 0.54 -7.46 -3.39
CA ARG A 44 0.31 -6.73 -4.64
C ARG A 44 -0.46 -5.42 -4.41
N ARG A 45 -1.55 -5.46 -3.64
CA ARG A 45 -2.35 -4.27 -3.31
C ARG A 45 -1.58 -3.30 -2.42
N LEU A 46 -0.85 -3.81 -1.42
CA LEU A 46 -0.01 -3.02 -0.54
C LEU A 46 1.01 -2.20 -1.33
N MET A 47 1.76 -2.85 -2.22
CA MET A 47 2.79 -2.18 -3.02
C MET A 47 2.17 -1.11 -3.92
N ARG A 48 1.05 -1.42 -4.59
CA ARG A 48 0.33 -0.46 -5.43
C ARG A 48 -0.13 0.78 -4.65
N ILE A 49 -0.83 0.57 -3.53
CA ILE A 49 -1.32 1.67 -2.70
C ILE A 49 -0.17 2.51 -2.16
N ALA A 50 0.96 1.87 -1.78
CA ALA A 50 2.14 2.58 -1.32
C ALA A 50 2.73 3.48 -2.42
N LEU A 51 2.91 2.94 -3.63
CA LEU A 51 3.41 3.69 -4.79
C LEU A 51 2.46 4.83 -5.18
N GLU A 52 1.17 4.57 -5.35
CA GLU A 52 0.19 5.61 -5.70
C GLU A 52 0.15 6.74 -4.67
N ALA A 53 0.26 6.43 -3.38
CA ALA A 53 0.32 7.42 -2.32
C ALA A 53 1.62 8.24 -2.35
N TYR A 54 2.74 7.58 -2.64
CA TYR A 54 4.05 8.22 -2.80
C TYR A 54 4.08 9.16 -4.01
N ASP A 55 3.60 8.70 -5.16
CA ASP A 55 3.53 9.46 -6.42
C ASP A 55 2.65 10.71 -6.30
N GLN A 56 1.65 10.67 -5.41
CA GLN A 56 0.78 11.82 -5.08
C GLN A 56 1.39 12.75 -4.01
N GLY A 57 2.62 12.52 -3.57
CA GLY A 57 3.30 13.32 -2.55
C GLY A 57 2.73 13.15 -1.14
N CYS A 58 1.89 12.13 -0.90
CA CYS A 58 1.32 11.84 0.42
C CYS A 58 1.55 10.38 0.81
N PRO A 59 2.79 9.98 1.16
CA PRO A 59 3.10 8.61 1.54
C PRO A 59 2.20 8.08 2.65
N ILE A 60 1.69 6.86 2.47
CA ILE A 60 0.74 6.23 3.38
C ILE A 60 1.46 5.49 4.52
N GLY A 61 0.86 5.46 5.71
CA GLY A 61 1.40 4.74 6.86
C GLY A 61 0.79 3.35 7.06
N TYR A 62 1.41 2.54 7.92
CA TYR A 62 0.90 1.20 8.26
C TYR A 62 -0.51 1.20 8.86
N LYS A 63 -0.88 2.22 9.63
CA LYS A 63 -2.22 2.32 10.23
C LYS A 63 -3.28 2.48 9.15
N ASP A 64 -3.05 3.40 8.22
CA ASP A 64 -3.95 3.66 7.10
C ASP A 64 -4.10 2.40 6.21
N LEU A 65 -2.97 1.75 5.87
CA LEU A 65 -2.96 0.49 5.13
C LEU A 65 -3.71 -0.64 5.85
N SER A 66 -3.64 -0.71 7.19
CA SER A 66 -4.33 -1.75 7.95
C SER A 66 -5.84 -1.65 7.81
N SER A 67 -6.38 -0.43 7.74
CA SER A 67 -7.79 -0.16 7.48
C SER A 67 -8.16 -0.49 6.03
N LEU A 68 -7.36 -0.06 5.05
CA LEU A 68 -7.64 -0.26 3.62
C LEU A 68 -7.59 -1.74 3.19
N LEU A 69 -6.68 -2.52 3.78
CA LEU A 69 -6.44 -3.93 3.41
C LEU A 69 -7.07 -4.92 4.40
N SER A 70 -7.83 -4.43 5.38
CA SER A 70 -8.46 -5.24 6.44
C SER A 70 -7.48 -6.25 7.07
N SER A 71 -6.27 -5.80 7.37
CA SER A 71 -5.16 -6.66 7.79
C SER A 71 -4.37 -6.04 8.93
N SER A 72 -3.91 -6.85 9.87
CA SER A 72 -3.17 -6.35 11.03
C SER A 72 -1.83 -5.72 10.63
N VAL A 73 -1.41 -4.69 11.36
CA VAL A 73 -0.11 -4.02 11.15
C VAL A 73 1.06 -5.01 11.21
N SER A 74 1.00 -6.04 12.08
CA SER A 74 2.04 -7.07 12.16
C SER A 74 2.11 -7.92 10.89
N THR A 75 0.97 -8.22 10.27
CA THR A 75 0.92 -8.91 8.97
C THR A 75 1.49 -8.04 7.86
N LEU A 76 1.11 -6.75 7.82
CA LEU A 76 1.63 -5.81 6.82
C LEU A 76 3.15 -5.63 6.93
N LYS A 77 3.71 -5.56 8.14
CA LYS A 77 5.17 -5.51 8.33
C LYS A 77 5.89 -6.74 7.76
N ARG A 78 5.32 -7.95 7.95
CA ARG A 78 5.87 -9.17 7.36
C ARG A 78 5.76 -9.15 5.84
N ASP A 79 4.64 -8.69 5.31
CA ASP A 79 4.43 -8.55 3.86
C ASP A 79 5.44 -7.57 3.25
N VAL A 80 5.70 -6.43 3.89
CA VAL A 80 6.74 -5.50 3.46
C VAL A 80 8.12 -6.15 3.51
N ALA A 81 8.47 -6.86 4.59
CA ALA A 81 9.74 -7.57 4.67
C ALA A 81 9.91 -8.62 3.55
N MET A 82 8.82 -9.30 3.14
CA MET A 82 8.86 -10.23 2.00
C MET A 82 9.08 -9.51 0.67
N ILE A 83 8.45 -8.36 0.46
CA ILE A 83 8.65 -7.52 -0.73
C ILE A 83 10.09 -7.02 -0.79
N GLU A 84 10.62 -6.51 0.33
CA GLU A 84 12.00 -6.02 0.44
C GLU A 84 13.04 -7.11 0.25
N LYS A 85 12.75 -8.34 0.70
CA LYS A 85 13.60 -9.50 0.42
C LYS A 85 13.67 -9.85 -1.07
N GLN A 86 12.71 -9.40 -1.87
CA GLN A 86 12.70 -9.56 -3.33
C GLN A 86 13.44 -8.43 -4.06
N GLY A 87 14.04 -7.47 -3.32
CA GLY A 87 14.79 -6.36 -3.89
C GLY A 87 13.95 -5.10 -4.17
N GLU A 88 12.67 -5.11 -3.81
CA GLU A 88 11.74 -4.00 -4.01
C GLU A 88 11.69 -3.08 -2.79
N VAL A 89 11.53 -1.77 -2.97
CA VAL A 89 11.36 -0.84 -1.85
C VAL A 89 9.91 -0.44 -1.69
N VAL A 90 9.37 -0.50 -0.47
CA VAL A 90 7.98 -0.09 -0.20
C VAL A 90 7.95 1.34 0.38
N PRO A 91 7.46 2.34 -0.37
CA PRO A 91 7.52 3.75 0.02
C PRO A 91 6.43 4.12 1.04
N LEU A 92 6.61 3.70 2.30
CA LEU A 92 5.67 4.02 3.39
C LEU A 92 6.13 5.20 4.24
N ARG A 93 5.17 5.96 4.76
CA ARG A 93 5.40 7.02 5.75
C ARG A 93 6.16 6.45 6.95
N GLY A 94 7.27 7.09 7.30
CA GLY A 94 8.14 6.68 8.39
C GLY A 94 9.20 5.63 8.01
N ARG A 95 9.08 4.99 6.84
CA ARG A 95 10.19 4.22 6.24
C ARG A 95 11.10 5.11 5.39
N LEU A 96 10.54 6.13 4.74
CA LEU A 96 11.28 7.11 3.92
C LEU A 96 12.33 7.96 4.67
N LYS A 97 12.42 7.88 6.00
CA LYS A 97 13.47 8.58 6.75
C LYS A 97 14.79 7.84 6.56
N GLY A 98 15.57 8.24 5.57
CA GLY A 98 16.91 7.70 5.30
C GLY A 98 17.00 6.72 4.11
N LEU A 99 15.96 6.63 3.28
CA LEU A 99 16.02 5.95 1.99
C LEU A 99 16.05 7.04 0.91
N ASP A 100 17.15 7.15 0.16
CA ASP A 100 17.16 7.84 -1.13
C ASP A 100 16.45 6.91 -2.13
N LEU A 101 15.22 7.27 -2.48
CA LEU A 101 14.36 6.59 -3.45
C LEU A 101 14.38 7.32 -4.79
#